data_AF-A0A0A1W1C5-F1
#
_entry.id   AF-A0A0A1W1C5-F1
#
_cell.length_a   1.000
_cell.length_b   1.000
_cell.length_c   1.000
_cell.angle_alpha   90.00
_cell.angle_beta   90.00
_cell.angle_gamma   90.00
#
_symmetry.space_group_name_H-M   'P 1'
#
loop_
_entity.id
_entity.type
_entity.pdbx_description
1 polymer ?
#
loop_
_entity_poly.entity_id
_entity_poly.type
_entity_poly.pdbx_seq_one_letter_code
_entity_poly.pdbx_strand_id
1 'polypeptide(L)'
;MLPAKINASDKSEANFARKVLQGKQLQVVLHLEQPETHSRLFPRAINPVDVQQKLRRLIKPIAPHPKVVESTRMQSVPWSVI
;
A
#
# COMPACT_ATOMS: atom_id res chain seq x y z
N MET A 1 18.73 5.19 -11.32
CA MET A 1 18.63 4.43 -12.59
C MET A 1 17.94 3.10 -12.27
N LEU A 2 16.86 2.73 -12.98
CA LEU A 2 16.21 1.42 -12.84
C LEU A 2 16.62 0.51 -14.00
N PRO A 3 17.13 -0.72 -13.76
CA PRO A 3 17.53 -1.65 -14.82
C PRO A 3 16.42 -1.97 -15.82
N ALA A 4 15.17 -2.08 -15.34
CA ALA A 4 13.99 -2.30 -16.16
C ALA A 4 13.74 -1.21 -17.22
N LYS A 5 14.26 0.01 -17.04
CA LYS A 5 14.16 1.06 -18.08
C LYS A 5 15.00 0.72 -19.32
N ILE A 6 16.12 0.01 -19.13
CA ILE A 6 17.15 -0.21 -20.16
C ILE A 6 17.03 -1.62 -20.74
N ASN A 7 16.76 -2.61 -19.89
CA ASN A 7 16.87 -4.04 -20.24
C ASN A 7 15.53 -4.78 -20.25
N ALA A 8 14.39 -4.12 -20.03
CA ALA A 8 13.11 -4.83 -20.03
C ALA A 8 12.75 -5.33 -21.43
N SER A 9 12.52 -6.64 -21.52
CA SER A 9 12.02 -7.30 -22.73
C SER A 9 10.54 -7.02 -22.97
N ASP A 10 9.79 -6.68 -21.91
CA ASP A 10 8.41 -6.23 -21.99
C ASP A 10 8.34 -4.69 -22.07
N LYS A 11 7.66 -4.19 -23.10
CA LYS A 11 7.38 -2.77 -23.30
C LYS A 11 6.55 -2.19 -22.16
N SER A 12 5.67 -2.98 -21.53
CA SER A 12 4.84 -2.54 -20.41
C SER A 12 5.70 -2.19 -19.20
N GLU A 13 6.66 -3.07 -18.87
CA GLU A 13 7.60 -2.92 -17.77
C GLU A 13 8.56 -1.74 -18.01
N ALA A 14 9.10 -1.62 -19.23
CA ALA A 14 9.95 -0.49 -19.61
C ALA A 14 9.23 0.86 -19.43
N ASN A 15 7.96 0.93 -19.84
CA ASN A 15 7.14 2.14 -19.71
C ASN A 15 6.79 2.44 -18.26
N PHE A 16 6.50 1.42 -17.44
CA PHE A 16 6.29 1.60 -16.01
C PHE A 16 7.56 2.13 -15.33
N ALA A 17 8.72 1.53 -15.59
CA ALA A 17 10.00 2.00 -15.05
C ALA A 17 10.32 3.44 -15.44
N ARG A 18 9.99 3.86 -16.67
CA ARG A 18 10.10 5.26 -17.11
C ARG A 18 9.16 6.18 -16.31
N LYS A 19 7.89 5.80 -16.16
CA LYS A 19 6.91 6.58 -15.39
C LYS A 19 7.33 6.73 -13.92
N VAL A 20 7.82 5.66 -13.30
CA VAL A 20 8.32 5.68 -11.92
C VAL A 20 9.55 6.59 -11.79
N LEU A 21 10.50 6.52 -12.73
CA LEU A 21 11.68 7.40 -12.72
C LEU A 21 11.35 8.88 -12.98
N GLN A 22 10.25 9.16 -13.68
CA GLN A 22 9.74 10.53 -13.89
C GLN A 22 8.88 11.02 -12.72
N GLY A 23 8.33 10.10 -11.92
CA GLY A 23 7.53 10.40 -10.75
C GLY A 23 8.37 10.97 -9.61
N LYS A 24 7.78 11.89 -8.84
CA LYS A 24 8.43 12.45 -7.64
C LYS A 24 8.34 11.51 -6.43
N GLN A 25 7.32 10.65 -6.39
CA GLN A 25 7.04 9.78 -5.27
C GLN A 25 6.34 8.51 -5.75
N LEU A 26 6.78 7.35 -5.23
CA LEU A 26 6.12 6.07 -5.41
C LEU A 26 5.40 5.71 -4.11
N GLN A 27 4.09 5.48 -4.16
CA GLN A 27 3.30 5.03 -3.03
C GLN A 27 2.78 3.62 -3.33
N VAL A 28 3.02 2.69 -2.41
CA VAL A 28 2.51 1.32 -2.50
C VAL A 28 1.26 1.22 -1.64
N VAL A 29 0.19 0.71 -2.22
CA VAL A 29 -1.11 0.54 -1.55
C VAL A 29 -1.33 -0.94 -1.32
N LEU A 30 -1.68 -1.30 -0.08
CA LEU A 30 -2.07 -2.66 0.30
C LEU A 30 -3.53 -2.63 0.75
N HIS A 31 -4.39 -3.38 0.07
CA HIS A 31 -5.76 -3.63 0.50
C HIS A 31 -5.82 -4.92 1.32
N LEU A 32 -6.46 -4.86 2.48
CA LEU A 32 -6.71 -6.01 3.35
C LEU A 32 -8.22 -6.15 3.57
N GLU A 33 -8.78 -7.29 3.19
CA GLU A 33 -10.18 -7.61 3.43
C GLU A 33 -10.36 -8.21 4.84
N GLN A 34 -11.49 -7.90 5.47
CA GLN A 34 -11.90 -8.44 6.76
C GLN A 34 -13.22 -9.18 6.61
N PRO A 35 -13.47 -10.25 7.40
CA PRO A 35 -14.74 -10.96 7.35
C PRO A 35 -15.91 -10.03 7.77
N GLU A 36 -16.95 -10.02 6.94
CA GLU A 36 -18.17 -9.23 7.21
C GLU A 36 -18.85 -9.65 8.52
N THR A 37 -18.85 -10.96 8.81
CA THR A 37 -19.41 -11.49 10.05
C THR A 37 -18.39 -11.41 11.16
N HIS A 38 -18.54 -10.40 12.00
CA HIS A 38 -17.73 -10.21 13.19
C HIS A 38 -18.04 -11.29 14.24
N SER A 39 -17.01 -11.97 14.74
CA SER A 39 -17.17 -12.95 15.82
C SER A 39 -17.65 -12.24 17.09
N ARG A 40 -18.57 -12.84 17.84
CA ARG A 40 -19.01 -12.32 19.16
C ARG A 40 -17.86 -12.20 20.16
N LEU A 41 -16.82 -13.02 20.00
CA LEU A 41 -15.62 -13.03 20.84
C LEU A 41 -14.53 -12.07 20.31
N PHE A 42 -14.48 -11.85 18.99
CA PHE A 42 -13.50 -10.97 18.34
C PHE A 42 -14.20 -10.10 17.29
N PRO A 43 -14.81 -8.98 17.71
CA PRO A 43 -15.58 -8.14 16.80
C PRO A 43 -14.73 -7.39 15.77
N ARG A 44 -13.41 -7.30 15.97
CA ARG A 44 -12.46 -6.82 14.95
C ARG A 44 -11.35 -7.85 14.79
N ALA A 45 -11.33 -8.51 13.64
CA ALA A 45 -10.28 -9.48 13.33
C ALA A 45 -8.90 -8.82 13.15
N ILE A 46 -8.89 -7.56 12.67
CA ILE A 46 -7.67 -6.79 12.45
C ILE A 46 -7.85 -5.39 13.04
N ASN A 47 -7.00 -5.05 14.00
CA ASN A 47 -6.92 -3.71 14.56
C ASN A 47 -6.00 -2.82 13.70
N PRO A 48 -6.50 -1.70 13.13
CA PRO A 48 -5.70 -0.78 12.31
C PRO A 48 -4.45 -0.24 13.02
N VAL A 49 -4.52 -0.04 14.34
CA VAL A 49 -3.41 0.49 15.14
C VAL A 49 -2.25 -0.51 15.17
N ASP A 50 -2.55 -1.79 15.38
CA ASP A 50 -1.54 -2.85 15.44
C ASP A 50 -0.88 -3.05 14.08
N VAL A 51 -1.68 -2.98 12.99
CA VAL A 51 -1.16 -3.01 11.62
C VAL A 51 -0.24 -1.81 11.37
N GLN A 52 -0.66 -0.60 11.75
CA GLN A 52 0.16 0.60 11.56
C GLN A 52 1.48 0.52 12.34
N GLN A 53 1.46 0.05 13.59
CA GLN A 53 2.67 -0.13 14.39
C GLN A 53 3.60 -1.18 13.77
N LYS A 54 3.06 -2.31 13.31
CA LYS A 54 3.84 -3.35 12.65
C LYS A 54 4.47 -2.85 11.35
N LEU A 55 3.71 -2.11 10.53
CA LEU A 55 4.22 -1.49 9.30
C LEU A 55 5.31 -0.46 9.61
N ARG A 56 5.11 0.42 10.60
CA ARG A 56 6.13 1.39 11.02
C ARG A 56 7.44 0.73 11.39
N ARG A 57 7.42 -0.47 11.95
CA ARG A 57 8.63 -1.23 12.27
C ARG A 57 9.26 -1.89 11.04
N LEU A 58 8.46 -2.53 10.20
CA LEU A 58 8.94 -3.32 9.06
C LEU A 58 9.47 -2.47 7.90
N ILE A 59 8.76 -1.40 7.57
CA ILE A 59 9.07 -0.58 6.38
C ILE A 59 9.68 0.78 6.75
N LYS A 60 10.09 0.99 8.01
CA LYS A 60 10.74 2.23 8.47
C LYS A 60 11.81 2.78 7.52
N PRO A 61 12.74 1.95 6.99
CA PRO A 61 13.82 2.45 6.13
C PRO A 61 13.33 2.96 4.76
N ILE A 62 12.16 2.49 4.32
CA ILE A 62 11.63 2.75 2.98
C ILE A 62 10.52 3.81 3.05
N ALA A 63 9.61 3.68 4.01
CA ALA A 63 8.45 4.54 4.21
C ALA A 63 8.24 4.78 5.72
N PRO A 64 8.79 5.88 6.29
CA PRO A 64 8.74 6.14 7.73
C PRO A 64 7.34 6.50 8.25
N HIS A 65 6.42 6.91 7.36
CA HIS A 65 5.06 7.36 7.71
C HIS A 65 3.98 6.53 6.99
N PRO A 66 3.84 5.23 7.30
CA PRO A 66 2.76 4.43 6.74
C PRO A 66 1.40 4.91 7.27
N LYS A 67 0.43 4.98 6.36
CA LYS A 67 -0.96 5.31 6.64
C LYS A 67 -1.81 4.06 6.51
N VAL A 68 -2.60 3.78 7.54
CA VAL A 68 -3.58 2.68 7.55
C VAL A 68 -4.95 3.33 7.72
N VAL A 69 -5.87 3.04 6.81
CA VAL A 69 -7.23 3.58 6.80
C VAL A 69 -8.22 2.44 6.60
N GLU A 70 -9.44 2.61 7.11
CA GLU A 70 -10.56 1.71 6.83
C GLU A 70 -11.23 2.14 5.52
N SER A 71 -11.72 1.19 4.72
CA SER A 71 -12.43 1.48 3.45
C SER A 71 -13.68 2.34 3.67
N THR A 72 -14.35 2.19 4.82
CA THR A 72 -15.48 3.01 5.24
C THR A 72 -15.08 4.45 5.62
N ARG A 73 -13.79 4.69 5.93
CA ARG A 73 -13.27 6.00 6.33
C ARG A 73 -11.88 6.25 5.74
N MET A 74 -11.88 6.57 4.45
CA MET A 74 -10.67 6.71 3.62
C MET A 74 -9.77 7.92 3.91
N GLN A 75 -10.11 8.80 4.87
CA GLN A 75 -9.28 9.92 5.35
C GLN A 75 -8.51 10.68 4.24
N SER A 76 -9.18 11.00 3.13
CA SER A 76 -8.61 11.73 1.99
C SER A 76 -7.49 11.02 1.23
N VAL A 77 -7.45 9.68 1.18
CA VAL A 77 -6.62 9.00 0.17
C VAL A 77 -7.23 9.22 -1.22
N PRO A 78 -6.41 9.48 -2.27
CA PRO A 78 -6.90 9.88 -3.60
C PRO A 78 -7.44 8.71 -4.46
N TRP A 79 -7.52 7.50 -3.92
CA TRP A 79 -8.04 6.31 -4.60
C TRP A 79 -9.20 5.71 -3.81
N SER A 80 -10.08 4.98 -4.51
CA SER A 80 -11.16 4.21 -3.88
C SER A 80 -10.80 2.72 -3.88
N VAL A 81 -11.28 2.02 -2.87
CA VAL A 81 -11.17 0.56 -2.77
C VAL A 81 -12.60 0.01 -2.83
N ILE A 82 -12.78 -1.05 -3.62
CA ILE A 82 -14.07 -1.67 -3.94
C ILE A 82 -14.26 -2.89 -3.04
#